data_AF-A0A258J1P8-F1
#
_entry.id   AF-A0A258J1P8-F1
#
_cell.length_a   1.000
_cell.length_b   1.000
_cell.length_c   1.000
_cell.angle_alpha   90.00
_cell.angle_beta   90.00
_cell.angle_gamma   90.00
#
_symmetry.space_group_name_H-M   'P 1'
#
loop_
_entity.id
_entity.type
_entity.pdbx_description
1 polymer ?
#
loop_
_entity_poly.entity_id
_entity_poly.type
_entity_poly.pdbx_seq_one_letter_code
_entity_poly.pdbx_strand_id
1 'polypeptide(L)'
;MAALLAAIPGATAALAATIRVAPSDAASLQGVLDAASLGDVVRLAPGTHAGPLAIRVPLTLEGEAGAIVAGNKQGTVITVTSPGVVVKGLSISGSGSDLSTMDSGVFVAKTAAGAVIEQNVLTGNLYGIYLHGAKDSLARANRIVGIKNGRMSEAGNGVTVWNAPGARVLDNDISFGRDGIATNASRQNVFSGNRLHDLRFAIHYMYTNDSEISGNVSTGNSVGYAIMFSSRLKITDNVSDGDRDHGLLLNYANGSQISGNTVHGRLQPEERWTLAGTRASDPEMPPEADSSVPTANAASSGSMRLGPEKCVFVYNANKNRVTDNFFEGCAIGIHFTAGSEGNRLAGNAFVQNRNQVKYVGTRHVDWSEGGRGNYWSDNPAFDLDGDGIGDNPYRPNDLIDKVLWTSPQAKVLVSSPAVQVIRWAQAQFPVLLPGGVVDSHPLMAPPARRATLP
;
A
#
# COMPACT_ATOMS: atom_id res chain seq x y z
N MET A 1 13.67 70.02 -27.13
CA MET A 1 13.92 69.35 -25.83
C MET A 1 12.60 69.34 -25.08
N ALA A 2 11.78 68.30 -25.28
CA ALA A 2 10.50 68.11 -24.62
C ALA A 2 10.44 66.65 -24.18
N ALA A 3 10.54 66.42 -22.87
CA ALA A 3 10.49 65.11 -22.27
C ALA A 3 9.03 64.75 -21.98
N LEU A 4 8.52 63.73 -22.67
CA LEU A 4 7.25 63.09 -22.34
C LEU A 4 7.50 62.15 -21.14
N LEU A 5 7.01 62.52 -19.96
CA LEU A 5 6.86 61.57 -18.86
C LEU A 5 5.66 60.67 -19.19
N ALA A 6 5.94 59.42 -19.55
CA ALA A 6 4.93 58.37 -19.58
C ALA A 6 4.61 57.96 -18.13
N ALA A 7 3.38 58.25 -17.69
CA ALA A 7 2.86 57.76 -16.43
C ALA A 7 2.70 56.23 -16.52
N ILE A 8 3.49 55.50 -15.74
CA ILE A 8 3.32 54.05 -15.54
C ILE A 8 2.07 53.87 -14.68
N PRO A 9 1.01 53.19 -15.15
CA PRO A 9 -0.12 52.85 -14.30
C PRO A 9 0.38 51.95 -13.17
N GLY A 10 0.17 52.38 -11.93
CA GLY A 10 0.49 51.59 -10.76
C GLY A 10 -0.24 50.25 -10.82
N ALA A 11 0.52 49.16 -10.88
CA ALA A 11 0.00 47.84 -10.62
C ALA A 11 -0.46 47.80 -9.16
N THR A 12 -1.75 48.00 -8.93
CA THR A 12 -2.38 47.64 -7.67
C THR A 12 -2.17 46.14 -7.50
N ALA A 13 -1.26 45.74 -6.61
CA ALA A 13 -1.18 44.38 -6.14
C ALA A 13 -2.55 44.04 -5.54
N ALA A 14 -3.35 43.23 -6.24
CA ALA A 14 -4.63 42.78 -5.73
C ALA A 14 -4.33 41.97 -4.46
N LEU A 15 -4.75 42.49 -3.31
CA LEU A 15 -4.66 41.76 -2.05
C LEU A 15 -5.63 40.58 -2.12
N ALA A 16 -5.14 39.38 -1.79
CA ALA A 16 -5.99 38.20 -1.63
C ALA A 16 -7.13 38.50 -0.66
N ALA A 17 -8.38 38.40 -1.12
CA ALA A 17 -9.56 38.65 -0.32
C ALA A 17 -10.08 37.35 0.32
N THR A 18 -10.74 37.45 1.48
CA THR A 18 -11.54 36.35 2.02
C THR A 18 -13.01 36.60 1.72
N ILE A 19 -13.61 35.74 0.91
CA ILE A 19 -15.00 35.80 0.49
C ILE A 19 -15.76 34.70 1.24
N ARG A 20 -16.60 35.10 2.20
CA ARG A 20 -17.44 34.15 2.95
C ARG A 20 -18.74 33.90 2.19
N VAL A 21 -19.10 32.63 2.00
CA VAL A 21 -20.30 32.19 1.26
C VAL A 21 -21.18 31.34 2.18
N ALA A 22 -22.45 31.71 2.33
CA ALA A 22 -23.46 30.94 3.03
C ALA A 22 -24.39 30.20 2.04
N PRO A 23 -24.96 29.04 2.42
CA PRO A 23 -25.89 28.30 1.56
C PRO A 23 -27.12 29.10 1.10
N SER A 24 -27.52 30.11 1.88
CA SER A 24 -28.66 30.98 1.62
C SER A 24 -28.34 32.19 0.72
N ASP A 25 -27.09 32.37 0.32
CA ASP A 25 -26.68 33.54 -0.46
C ASP A 25 -27.35 33.54 -1.84
N ALA A 26 -27.67 34.74 -2.34
CA ALA A 26 -28.30 34.91 -3.65
C ALA A 26 -27.37 34.53 -4.81
N ALA A 27 -26.06 34.72 -4.63
CA ALA A 27 -25.04 34.31 -5.59
C ALA A 27 -24.76 32.81 -5.43
N SER A 28 -24.69 32.07 -6.54
CA SER A 28 -24.28 30.67 -6.49
C SER A 28 -22.79 30.56 -6.14
N LEU A 29 -22.41 29.48 -5.43
CA LEU A 29 -21.00 29.24 -5.10
C LEU A 29 -20.11 29.18 -6.36
N GLN A 30 -20.60 28.57 -7.45
CA GLN A 30 -19.86 28.59 -8.71
C GLN A 30 -19.66 30.01 -9.25
N GLY A 31 -20.68 30.88 -9.16
CA GLY A 31 -20.55 32.28 -9.55
C GLY A 31 -19.51 33.04 -8.73
N VAL A 32 -19.42 32.75 -7.43
CA VAL A 32 -18.36 33.31 -6.57
C VAL A 32 -16.97 32.81 -6.99
N LEU A 33 -16.83 31.51 -7.30
CA LEU A 33 -15.57 30.95 -7.78
C LEU A 33 -15.13 31.51 -9.14
N ASP A 34 -16.09 31.76 -10.05
CA ASP A 34 -15.80 32.34 -11.36
C ASP A 34 -15.41 33.82 -11.29
N ALA A 35 -15.85 34.53 -10.24
CA ALA A 35 -15.50 35.94 -9.99
C ALA A 35 -14.26 36.12 -9.10
N ALA A 36 -13.75 35.05 -8.48
CA ALA A 36 -12.61 35.11 -7.58
C ALA A 36 -11.31 35.49 -8.29
N SER A 37 -10.48 36.26 -7.59
CA SER A 37 -9.15 36.67 -8.04
C SER A 37 -8.07 35.68 -7.58
N LEU A 38 -6.90 35.78 -8.21
CA LEU A 38 -5.74 34.97 -7.83
C LEU A 38 -5.38 35.22 -6.36
N GLY A 39 -5.27 34.13 -5.60
CA GLY A 39 -4.92 34.13 -4.19
C GLY A 39 -6.11 34.24 -3.24
N ASP A 40 -7.32 34.46 -3.73
CA ASP A 40 -8.50 34.60 -2.86
C ASP A 40 -8.76 33.34 -2.01
N VAL A 41 -9.42 33.56 -0.88
CA VAL A 41 -9.93 32.51 0.00
C VAL A 41 -11.45 32.54 -0.05
N VAL A 42 -12.06 31.52 -0.66
CA VAL A 42 -13.51 31.31 -0.64
C VAL A 42 -13.84 30.42 0.54
N ARG A 43 -14.42 31.02 1.59
CA ARG A 43 -14.76 30.34 2.85
C ARG A 43 -16.24 29.98 2.89
N LEU A 44 -16.55 28.69 2.95
CA LEU A 44 -17.91 28.18 3.05
C LEU A 44 -18.38 28.16 4.51
N ALA A 45 -19.46 28.88 4.81
CA ALA A 45 -20.15 28.78 6.07
C ALA A 45 -20.83 27.39 6.23
N PRO A 46 -21.18 26.98 7.46
CA PRO A 46 -21.81 25.68 7.70
C PRO A 46 -23.10 25.48 6.90
N GLY A 47 -23.33 24.24 6.46
CA GLY A 47 -24.47 23.84 5.66
C GLY A 47 -24.10 23.33 4.26
N THR A 48 -25.11 23.00 3.47
CA THR A 48 -24.94 22.34 2.17
C THR A 48 -24.86 23.35 1.04
N HIS A 49 -23.73 23.32 0.33
CA HIS A 49 -23.46 24.07 -0.89
C HIS A 49 -23.57 23.14 -2.09
N ALA A 50 -24.29 23.57 -3.13
CA ALA A 50 -24.50 22.76 -4.32
C ALA A 50 -23.24 22.72 -5.20
N GLY A 51 -22.80 21.51 -5.56
CA GLY A 51 -21.91 21.25 -6.68
C GLY A 51 -22.68 20.86 -7.96
N PRO A 52 -21.99 20.53 -9.06
CA PRO A 52 -20.54 20.43 -9.20
C PRO A 52 -19.84 21.80 -9.26
N LEU A 53 -18.58 21.84 -8.81
CA LEU A 53 -17.74 23.03 -8.79
C LEU A 53 -16.54 22.88 -9.73
N ALA A 54 -16.16 23.97 -10.38
CA ALA A 54 -14.94 24.05 -11.17
C ALA A 54 -14.08 25.23 -10.71
N ILE A 55 -12.86 24.93 -10.26
CA ILE A 55 -11.90 25.91 -9.75
C ILE A 55 -10.84 26.17 -10.83
N ARG A 56 -10.96 27.34 -11.47
CA ARG A 56 -10.17 27.73 -12.66
C ARG A 56 -9.09 28.77 -12.34
N VAL A 57 -9.14 29.39 -11.16
CA VAL A 57 -8.19 30.39 -10.69
C VAL A 57 -7.41 29.82 -9.50
N PRO A 58 -6.12 30.15 -9.31
CA PRO A 58 -5.37 29.75 -8.11
C PRO A 58 -5.97 30.40 -6.87
N LEU A 59 -6.71 29.64 -6.06
CA LEU A 59 -7.41 30.12 -4.87
C LEU A 59 -7.47 29.03 -3.80
N THR A 60 -7.88 29.41 -2.59
CA THR A 60 -8.22 28.46 -1.51
C THR A 60 -9.73 28.35 -1.36
N LEU A 61 -10.27 27.15 -1.51
CA LEU A 61 -11.64 26.82 -1.11
C LEU A 61 -11.58 26.14 0.27
N GLU A 62 -12.11 26.80 1.30
CA GLU A 62 -12.09 26.30 2.67
C GLU A 62 -13.47 26.20 3.32
N GLY A 63 -13.70 25.15 4.11
CA GLY A 63 -14.92 24.97 4.89
C GLY A 63 -14.79 25.40 6.35
N GLU A 64 -15.78 26.14 6.86
CA GLU A 64 -16.06 26.18 8.30
C GLU A 64 -16.62 24.81 8.74
N ALA A 65 -16.53 24.50 10.04
CA ALA A 65 -17.02 23.22 10.56
C ALA A 65 -18.50 22.99 10.20
N GLY A 66 -18.79 21.91 9.48
CA GLY A 66 -20.14 21.60 8.98
C GLY A 66 -20.44 22.10 7.56
N ALA A 67 -19.47 22.68 6.85
CA ALA A 67 -19.60 22.99 5.43
C ALA A 67 -19.56 21.72 4.58
N ILE A 68 -20.57 21.55 3.73
CA ILE A 68 -20.74 20.38 2.84
C ILE A 68 -20.79 20.88 1.40
N VAL A 69 -20.02 20.27 0.51
CA VAL A 69 -20.20 20.38 -0.94
C VAL A 69 -20.88 19.10 -1.43
N ALA A 70 -22.13 19.22 -1.85
CA ALA A 70 -22.94 18.10 -2.33
C ALA A 70 -23.05 18.14 -3.85
N GLY A 71 -22.48 17.14 -4.51
CA GLY A 71 -22.68 16.90 -5.94
C GLY A 71 -24.10 16.43 -6.25
N ASN A 72 -24.42 16.42 -7.53
CA ASN A 72 -25.74 16.06 -8.06
C ASN A 72 -25.85 14.58 -8.47
N LYS A 73 -24.91 13.73 -8.03
CA LYS A 73 -24.77 12.31 -8.42
C LYS A 73 -24.44 12.10 -9.91
N GLN A 74 -23.88 13.10 -10.57
CA GLN A 74 -23.39 13.01 -11.94
C GLN A 74 -22.01 13.68 -12.02
N GLY A 75 -21.05 13.03 -12.66
CA GLY A 75 -19.73 13.64 -12.84
C GLY A 75 -18.94 13.80 -11.53
N THR A 76 -17.99 14.72 -11.56
CA THR A 76 -17.14 15.05 -10.42
C THR A 76 -17.73 16.19 -9.57
N VAL A 77 -17.61 16.11 -8.25
CA VAL A 77 -18.11 17.14 -7.32
C VAL A 77 -17.27 18.41 -7.37
N ILE A 78 -15.94 18.31 -7.27
CA ILE A 78 -15.01 19.45 -7.39
C ILE A 78 -13.93 19.14 -8.43
N THR A 79 -13.86 19.95 -9.49
CA THR A 79 -12.83 19.85 -10.52
C THR A 79 -11.83 20.98 -10.38
N VAL A 80 -10.56 20.65 -10.19
CA VAL A 80 -9.45 21.61 -10.04
C VAL A 80 -8.62 21.61 -11.32
N THR A 81 -8.55 22.76 -12.00
CA THR A 81 -7.77 22.91 -13.25
C THR A 81 -6.66 23.95 -13.16
N SER A 82 -6.63 24.77 -12.09
CA SER A 82 -5.61 25.79 -11.87
C SER A 82 -4.50 25.30 -10.95
N PRO A 83 -3.23 25.72 -11.17
CA PRO A 83 -2.13 25.39 -10.26
C PRO A 83 -2.31 26.04 -8.88
N GLY A 84 -1.73 25.43 -7.86
CA GLY A 84 -1.67 25.98 -6.50
C GLY A 84 -3.02 26.12 -5.78
N VAL A 85 -4.09 25.52 -6.31
CA VAL A 85 -5.39 25.51 -5.65
C VAL A 85 -5.34 24.69 -4.37
N VAL A 86 -5.97 25.20 -3.32
CA VAL A 86 -6.14 24.49 -2.04
C VAL A 86 -7.62 24.19 -1.83
N VAL A 87 -7.96 22.94 -1.50
CA VAL A 87 -9.31 22.53 -1.08
C VAL A 87 -9.21 21.92 0.31
N LYS A 88 -9.81 22.56 1.31
CA LYS A 88 -9.62 22.16 2.71
C LYS A 88 -10.84 22.27 3.63
N GLY A 89 -10.93 21.38 4.60
CA GLY A 89 -11.92 21.47 5.68
C GLY A 89 -13.37 21.21 5.25
N LEU A 90 -13.59 20.53 4.13
CA LEU A 90 -14.92 20.29 3.57
C LEU A 90 -15.40 18.86 3.77
N SER A 91 -16.71 18.68 3.90
CA SER A 91 -17.35 17.40 3.62
C SER A 91 -17.77 17.34 2.16
N ILE A 92 -17.33 16.34 1.40
CA ILE A 92 -17.53 16.24 -0.06
C ILE A 92 -18.19 14.91 -0.40
N SER A 93 -19.35 14.96 -1.05
CA SER A 93 -20.11 13.75 -1.42
C SER A 93 -20.96 13.96 -2.68
N GLY A 94 -21.45 12.87 -3.25
CA GLY A 94 -22.42 12.92 -4.35
C GLY A 94 -21.80 13.04 -5.74
N SER A 95 -20.63 12.44 -5.96
CA SER A 95 -20.14 12.20 -7.33
C SER A 95 -21.08 11.27 -8.11
N GLY A 96 -20.92 11.23 -9.43
CA GLY A 96 -21.45 10.13 -10.24
C GLY A 96 -20.68 8.82 -10.01
N SER A 97 -20.99 7.83 -10.84
CA SER A 97 -20.51 6.44 -10.73
C SER A 97 -19.90 5.89 -12.02
N ASP A 98 -19.53 6.75 -12.96
CA ASP A 98 -18.93 6.33 -14.22
C ASP A 98 -17.39 6.28 -14.12
N LEU A 99 -16.85 5.05 -14.24
CA LEU A 99 -15.40 4.79 -14.21
C LEU A 99 -14.66 5.42 -15.40
N SER A 100 -15.32 5.57 -16.55
CA SER A 100 -14.73 6.08 -17.79
C SER A 100 -14.52 7.59 -17.76
N THR A 101 -15.43 8.33 -17.12
CA THR A 101 -15.31 9.77 -16.87
C THR A 101 -14.55 10.10 -15.59
N MET A 102 -14.13 9.08 -14.85
CA MET A 102 -13.36 9.20 -13.60
C MET A 102 -14.11 10.03 -12.55
N ASP A 103 -15.42 9.79 -12.38
CA ASP A 103 -16.25 10.57 -11.45
C ASP A 103 -15.65 10.56 -10.04
N SER A 104 -15.42 11.74 -9.48
CA SER A 104 -14.64 11.90 -8.25
C SER A 104 -15.31 12.84 -7.26
N GLY A 105 -14.97 12.69 -5.97
CA GLY A 105 -15.19 13.76 -4.99
C GLY A 105 -14.36 14.99 -5.35
N VAL A 106 -13.07 14.78 -5.58
CA VAL A 106 -12.17 15.82 -6.11
C VAL A 106 -11.33 15.28 -7.25
N PHE A 107 -11.45 15.88 -8.44
CA PHE A 107 -10.59 15.61 -9.59
C PHE A 107 -9.58 16.74 -9.75
N VAL A 108 -8.29 16.39 -9.80
CA VAL A 108 -7.19 17.33 -9.99
C VAL A 108 -6.57 17.08 -11.36
N ALA A 109 -6.82 18.00 -12.29
CA ALA A 109 -6.38 17.87 -13.67
C ALA A 109 -4.87 18.10 -13.83
N LYS A 110 -4.34 17.70 -14.98
CA LYS A 110 -2.90 17.77 -15.28
C LYS A 110 -2.31 19.18 -15.15
N THR A 111 -3.12 20.20 -15.42
CA THR A 111 -2.74 21.62 -15.34
C THR A 111 -2.67 22.15 -13.90
N ALA A 112 -3.23 21.43 -12.93
CA ALA A 112 -3.31 21.84 -11.52
C ALA A 112 -2.06 21.44 -10.72
N ALA A 113 -0.89 21.82 -11.20
CA ALA A 113 0.38 21.55 -10.51
C ALA A 113 0.38 22.17 -9.09
N GLY A 114 0.89 21.42 -8.11
CA GLY A 114 0.97 21.88 -6.72
C GLY A 114 -0.37 22.03 -6.01
N ALA A 115 -1.46 21.46 -6.54
CA ALA A 115 -2.75 21.48 -5.86
C ALA A 115 -2.70 20.72 -4.52
N VAL A 116 -3.40 21.23 -3.52
CA VAL A 116 -3.44 20.68 -2.15
C VAL A 116 -4.89 20.34 -1.78
N ILE A 117 -5.16 19.07 -1.53
CA ILE A 117 -6.45 18.57 -1.05
C ILE A 117 -6.23 18.06 0.38
N GLU A 118 -6.66 18.83 1.39
CA GLU A 118 -6.32 18.51 2.77
C GLU A 118 -7.43 18.65 3.79
N GLN A 119 -7.41 17.83 4.84
CA GLN A 119 -8.35 17.94 5.96
C GLN A 119 -9.83 17.87 5.54
N ASN A 120 -10.13 17.11 4.47
CA ASN A 120 -11.50 16.92 3.98
C ASN A 120 -12.06 15.57 4.43
N VAL A 121 -13.39 15.48 4.49
CA VAL A 121 -14.13 14.23 4.66
C VAL A 121 -14.83 13.90 3.34
N LEU A 122 -14.38 12.86 2.64
CA LEU A 122 -14.94 12.45 1.35
C LEU A 122 -15.72 11.15 1.55
N THR A 123 -17.03 11.17 1.28
CA THR A 123 -17.91 10.01 1.54
C THR A 123 -18.76 9.65 0.34
N GLY A 124 -18.78 8.35 0.01
CA GLY A 124 -19.70 7.78 -0.98
C GLY A 124 -19.47 8.26 -2.42
N ASN A 125 -18.27 8.75 -2.73
CA ASN A 125 -17.86 9.07 -4.09
C ASN A 125 -17.29 7.83 -4.78
N LEU A 126 -17.35 7.76 -6.12
CA LEU A 126 -16.75 6.68 -6.89
C LEU A 126 -15.23 6.65 -6.65
N TYR A 127 -14.53 7.72 -6.99
CA TYR A 127 -13.17 7.99 -6.51
C TYR A 127 -13.22 9.06 -5.43
N GLY A 128 -12.44 8.93 -4.35
CA GLY A 128 -12.31 9.99 -3.35
C GLY A 128 -11.60 11.20 -3.96
N ILE A 129 -10.30 11.03 -4.21
CA ILE A 129 -9.43 12.03 -4.85
C ILE A 129 -8.76 11.41 -6.06
N TYR A 130 -8.80 12.08 -7.21
CA TYR A 130 -8.13 11.65 -8.43
C TYR A 130 -7.08 12.68 -8.85
N LEU A 131 -5.81 12.34 -8.69
CA LEU A 131 -4.66 13.14 -9.11
C LEU A 131 -4.24 12.74 -10.53
N HIS A 132 -4.77 13.43 -11.54
CA HIS A 132 -4.60 13.08 -12.94
C HIS A 132 -3.57 13.98 -13.62
N GLY A 133 -2.31 13.57 -13.68
CA GLY A 133 -1.27 14.35 -14.36
C GLY A 133 -0.67 15.49 -13.53
N ALA A 134 -1.28 15.81 -12.39
CA ALA A 134 -0.98 17.00 -11.60
C ALA A 134 0.34 16.85 -10.84
N LYS A 135 1.40 17.49 -11.37
CA LYS A 135 2.73 17.43 -10.77
C LYS A 135 2.75 18.03 -9.37
N ASP A 136 3.50 17.42 -8.46
CA ASP A 136 3.76 17.91 -7.11
C ASP A 136 2.46 18.16 -6.29
N SER A 137 1.36 17.48 -6.65
CA SER A 137 0.07 17.58 -5.96
C SER A 137 0.08 16.83 -4.62
N LEU A 138 -0.73 17.29 -3.66
CA LEU A 138 -0.76 16.78 -2.29
C LEU A 138 -2.18 16.40 -1.88
N ALA A 139 -2.39 15.14 -1.50
CA ALA A 139 -3.57 14.70 -0.76
C ALA A 139 -3.16 14.39 0.69
N ARG A 140 -3.57 15.21 1.66
CA ARG A 140 -3.09 15.08 3.05
C ARG A 140 -4.19 15.12 4.10
N ALA A 141 -4.10 14.26 5.11
CA ALA A 141 -4.96 14.32 6.29
C ALA A 141 -6.47 14.30 5.95
N ASN A 142 -6.85 13.62 4.86
CA ASN A 142 -8.24 13.44 4.49
C ASN A 142 -8.78 12.15 5.12
N ARG A 143 -10.07 12.15 5.44
CA ARG A 143 -10.82 10.94 5.76
C ARG A 143 -11.67 10.56 4.56
N ILE A 144 -11.41 9.39 3.96
CA ILE A 144 -12.09 8.92 2.76
C ILE A 144 -12.83 7.64 3.08
N VAL A 145 -14.15 7.67 2.92
CA VAL A 145 -15.04 6.51 3.07
C VAL A 145 -15.67 6.23 1.72
N GLY A 146 -15.13 5.25 1.01
CA GLY A 146 -15.61 4.82 -0.30
C GLY A 146 -16.98 4.15 -0.26
N ILE A 147 -17.43 3.70 -1.43
CA ILE A 147 -18.72 2.99 -1.58
C ILE A 147 -18.66 1.65 -0.83
N LYS A 148 -19.63 1.40 0.06
CA LYS A 148 -19.69 0.19 0.90
C LYS A 148 -20.43 -1.00 0.28
N ASN A 149 -21.34 -0.72 -0.64
CA ASN A 149 -22.29 -1.68 -1.19
C ASN A 149 -22.10 -1.82 -2.70
N GLY A 150 -22.49 -2.95 -3.26
CA GLY A 150 -22.35 -3.24 -4.69
C GLY A 150 -21.11 -4.06 -5.00
N ARG A 151 -20.78 -4.17 -6.29
CA ARG A 151 -19.62 -4.95 -6.74
C ARG A 151 -18.35 -4.14 -6.58
N MET A 152 -17.33 -4.75 -5.99
CA MET A 152 -16.03 -4.11 -5.78
C MET A 152 -15.36 -3.66 -7.10
N SER A 153 -15.61 -4.35 -8.20
CA SER A 153 -15.13 -3.98 -9.54
C SER A 153 -15.76 -2.69 -10.08
N GLU A 154 -16.92 -2.29 -9.55
CA GLU A 154 -17.65 -1.08 -9.92
C GLU A 154 -17.32 0.09 -8.98
N ALA A 155 -16.60 -0.17 -7.89
CA ALA A 155 -16.12 0.88 -6.98
C ALA A 155 -14.78 1.45 -7.45
N GLY A 156 -14.59 2.75 -7.25
CA GLY A 156 -13.29 3.40 -7.42
C GLY A 156 -12.43 3.33 -6.16
N ASN A 157 -11.29 3.98 -6.24
CA ASN A 157 -10.26 3.98 -5.19
C ASN A 157 -10.42 5.19 -4.26
N GLY A 158 -9.83 5.13 -3.07
CA GLY A 158 -9.77 6.28 -2.16
C GLY A 158 -8.98 7.44 -2.77
N VAL A 159 -7.70 7.21 -3.10
CA VAL A 159 -6.86 8.15 -3.86
C VAL A 159 -6.28 7.44 -5.08
N THR A 160 -6.52 8.01 -6.27
CA THR A 160 -5.89 7.55 -7.52
C THR A 160 -4.81 8.53 -7.96
N VAL A 161 -3.63 8.03 -8.28
CA VAL A 161 -2.50 8.78 -8.83
C VAL A 161 -2.22 8.27 -10.24
N TRP A 162 -2.55 9.08 -11.25
CA TRP A 162 -2.33 8.72 -12.65
C TRP A 162 -1.32 9.67 -13.28
N ASN A 163 -0.11 9.18 -13.59
CA ASN A 163 0.95 9.95 -14.23
C ASN A 163 1.18 11.34 -13.60
N ALA A 164 1.25 11.40 -12.26
CA ALA A 164 1.40 12.63 -11.49
C ALA A 164 2.74 12.63 -10.74
N PRO A 165 3.85 12.98 -11.40
CA PRO A 165 5.17 12.95 -10.78
C PRO A 165 5.27 13.87 -9.58
N GLY A 166 5.92 13.41 -8.51
CA GLY A 166 6.08 14.22 -7.29
C GLY A 166 4.83 14.28 -6.41
N ALA A 167 3.72 13.64 -6.81
CA ALA A 167 2.51 13.62 -5.99
C ALA A 167 2.73 12.92 -4.65
N ARG A 168 2.10 13.44 -3.61
CA ARG A 168 2.24 13.00 -2.22
C ARG A 168 0.87 12.66 -1.64
N VAL A 169 0.76 11.49 -1.02
CA VAL A 169 -0.46 11.03 -0.34
C VAL A 169 -0.10 10.74 1.10
N LEU A 170 -0.42 11.67 2.00
CA LEU A 170 0.13 11.72 3.35
C LEU A 170 -0.94 11.69 4.44
N ASP A 171 -0.74 10.89 5.49
CA ASP A 171 -1.54 10.96 6.71
C ASP A 171 -3.06 10.81 6.49
N ASN A 172 -3.50 10.14 5.42
CA ASN A 172 -4.92 9.94 5.13
C ASN A 172 -5.45 8.70 5.87
N ASP A 173 -6.74 8.74 6.22
CA ASP A 173 -7.51 7.58 6.70
C ASP A 173 -8.48 7.18 5.59
N ILE A 174 -8.29 5.98 5.02
CA ILE A 174 -9.02 5.52 3.83
C ILE A 174 -9.63 4.15 4.10
N SER A 175 -10.94 4.05 3.87
CA SER A 175 -11.67 2.79 3.98
C SER A 175 -12.78 2.64 2.94
N PHE A 176 -13.13 1.39 2.63
CA PHE A 176 -14.15 1.02 1.64
C PHE A 176 -13.87 1.54 0.22
N GLY A 177 -14.71 1.15 -0.74
CA GLY A 177 -14.43 1.27 -2.17
C GLY A 177 -13.67 0.05 -2.67
N ARG A 178 -12.74 0.25 -3.62
CA ARG A 178 -11.90 -0.82 -4.17
C ARG A 178 -10.52 -0.87 -3.52
N ASP A 179 -9.63 0.06 -3.88
CA ASP A 179 -8.27 0.17 -3.35
C ASP A 179 -8.10 1.48 -2.56
N GLY A 180 -7.19 1.49 -1.58
CA GLY A 180 -6.93 2.67 -0.76
C GLY A 180 -6.22 3.75 -1.56
N ILE A 181 -4.95 3.49 -1.89
CA ILE A 181 -4.14 4.32 -2.79
C ILE A 181 -3.76 3.49 -4.00
N ALA A 182 -4.18 3.92 -5.19
CA ALA A 182 -3.80 3.27 -6.45
C ALA A 182 -2.96 4.23 -7.30
N THR A 183 -1.81 3.77 -7.77
CA THR A 183 -0.94 4.54 -8.66
C THR A 183 -0.64 3.81 -9.95
N ASN A 184 -0.65 4.54 -11.06
CA ASN A 184 -0.28 4.01 -12.37
C ASN A 184 0.57 5.01 -13.17
N ALA A 185 1.65 4.50 -13.77
CA ALA A 185 2.51 5.21 -14.70
C ALA A 185 3.07 6.53 -14.16
N SER A 186 3.56 6.54 -12.91
CA SER A 186 4.04 7.73 -12.22
C SER A 186 5.49 7.58 -11.71
N ARG A 187 6.03 8.59 -11.03
CA ARG A 187 7.37 8.55 -10.43
C ARG A 187 7.58 9.59 -9.34
N GLN A 188 8.59 9.37 -8.49
CA GLN A 188 8.99 10.32 -7.44
C GLN A 188 7.83 10.63 -6.48
N ASN A 189 6.95 9.65 -6.25
CA ASN A 189 5.81 9.79 -5.36
C ASN A 189 6.19 9.43 -3.93
N VAL A 190 5.47 9.99 -2.96
CA VAL A 190 5.63 9.64 -1.53
C VAL A 190 4.26 9.33 -0.95
N PHE A 191 4.05 8.07 -0.56
CA PHE A 191 2.87 7.63 0.17
C PHE A 191 3.28 7.29 1.59
N SER A 192 2.90 8.13 2.55
CA SER A 192 3.42 8.02 3.91
C SER A 192 2.39 8.32 5.00
N GLY A 193 2.50 7.62 6.13
CA GLY A 193 1.65 7.87 7.31
C GLY A 193 0.17 7.54 7.14
N ASN A 194 -0.23 6.86 6.06
CA ASN A 194 -1.64 6.57 5.78
C ASN A 194 -2.14 5.37 6.59
N ARG A 195 -3.40 5.44 7.04
CA ARG A 195 -4.14 4.33 7.66
C ARG A 195 -5.18 3.82 6.66
N LEU A 196 -5.13 2.51 6.36
CA LEU A 196 -5.84 1.90 5.24
C LEU A 196 -6.52 0.62 5.71
N HIS A 197 -7.85 0.55 5.66
CA HIS A 197 -8.59 -0.58 6.20
C HIS A 197 -9.89 -0.88 5.43
N ASP A 198 -10.34 -2.13 5.47
CA ASP A 198 -11.56 -2.59 4.76
C ASP A 198 -11.53 -2.39 3.23
N LEU A 199 -10.35 -2.59 2.62
CA LEU A 199 -10.09 -2.42 1.19
C LEU A 199 -9.68 -3.76 0.55
N ARG A 200 -9.69 -3.81 -0.79
CA ARG A 200 -9.01 -4.85 -1.55
C ARG A 200 -7.50 -4.73 -1.33
N PHE A 201 -6.90 -3.69 -1.88
CA PHE A 201 -5.48 -3.37 -1.69
C PHE A 201 -5.35 -2.09 -0.88
N ALA A 202 -4.56 -2.11 0.18
CA ALA A 202 -4.27 -0.89 0.94
C ALA A 202 -3.49 0.08 0.03
N ILE A 203 -2.39 -0.39 -0.55
CA ILE A 203 -1.64 0.35 -1.58
C ILE A 203 -1.45 -0.54 -2.81
N HIS A 204 -1.86 -0.04 -3.97
CA HIS A 204 -1.76 -0.69 -5.27
C HIS A 204 -0.83 0.11 -6.20
N TYR A 205 0.36 -0.43 -6.46
CA TYR A 205 1.36 0.15 -7.35
C TYR A 205 1.36 -0.52 -8.71
N MET A 206 1.23 0.26 -9.78
CA MET A 206 1.44 -0.16 -11.17
C MET A 206 2.40 0.80 -11.86
N TYR A 207 3.47 0.29 -12.47
CA TYR A 207 4.39 1.08 -13.32
C TYR A 207 4.87 2.41 -12.69
N THR A 208 5.06 2.45 -11.37
CA THR A 208 5.38 3.68 -10.64
C THR A 208 6.77 3.55 -10.03
N ASN A 209 7.73 4.36 -10.49
CA ASN A 209 9.15 4.14 -10.21
C ASN A 209 9.74 5.22 -9.31
N ASP A 210 10.93 4.98 -8.75
CA ASP A 210 11.70 6.01 -8.02
C ASP A 210 10.90 6.67 -6.88
N SER A 211 10.08 5.88 -6.19
CA SER A 211 9.06 6.36 -5.25
C SER A 211 9.20 5.73 -3.87
N GLU A 212 8.52 6.33 -2.90
CA GLU A 212 8.58 5.96 -1.49
C GLU A 212 7.21 5.56 -0.95
N ILE A 213 7.20 4.47 -0.19
CA ILE A 213 6.08 3.95 0.59
C ILE A 213 6.60 3.79 2.01
N SER A 214 6.23 4.68 2.93
CA SER A 214 6.84 4.71 4.26
C SER A 214 5.88 4.93 5.41
N GLY A 215 6.00 4.17 6.51
CA GLY A 215 5.23 4.43 7.73
C GLY A 215 3.70 4.30 7.57
N ASN A 216 3.21 3.55 6.58
CA ASN A 216 1.79 3.32 6.40
C ASN A 216 1.32 2.13 7.28
N VAL A 217 0.04 2.10 7.62
CA VAL A 217 -0.61 1.00 8.35
C VAL A 217 -1.77 0.46 7.53
N SER A 218 -1.67 -0.82 7.16
CA SER A 218 -2.71 -1.61 6.53
C SER A 218 -3.34 -2.54 7.56
N THR A 219 -4.67 -2.53 7.67
CA THR A 219 -5.39 -3.39 8.62
C THR A 219 -6.59 -4.06 7.98
N GLY A 220 -6.62 -5.40 8.04
CA GLY A 220 -7.80 -6.16 7.64
C GLY A 220 -8.18 -6.06 6.15
N ASN A 221 -7.25 -5.69 5.27
CA ASN A 221 -7.48 -5.64 3.83
C ASN A 221 -7.34 -7.03 3.19
N SER A 222 -7.64 -7.18 1.90
CA SER A 222 -7.31 -8.43 1.18
C SER A 222 -5.80 -8.58 0.98
N VAL A 223 -5.15 -7.51 0.53
CA VAL A 223 -3.67 -7.40 0.47
C VAL A 223 -3.27 -6.05 1.05
N GLY A 224 -2.19 -6.05 1.85
CA GLY A 224 -1.63 -4.81 2.37
C GLY A 224 -0.99 -3.98 1.27
N TYR A 225 0.18 -4.41 0.82
CA TYR A 225 0.98 -3.67 -0.16
C TYR A 225 1.16 -4.49 -1.43
N ALA A 226 0.42 -4.15 -2.49
CA ALA A 226 0.52 -4.76 -3.81
C ALA A 226 1.47 -3.93 -4.69
N ILE A 227 2.73 -4.35 -4.78
CA ILE A 227 3.78 -3.62 -5.51
C ILE A 227 4.07 -4.31 -6.84
N MET A 228 3.65 -3.68 -7.93
CA MET A 228 3.64 -4.33 -9.24
C MET A 228 4.35 -3.51 -10.32
N PHE A 229 5.15 -4.19 -11.13
CA PHE A 229 5.81 -3.65 -12.34
C PHE A 229 6.57 -2.33 -12.11
N SER A 230 7.22 -2.21 -10.96
CA SER A 230 7.78 -0.95 -10.48
C SER A 230 9.23 -1.13 -10.05
N SER A 231 10.03 -0.07 -10.13
CA SER A 231 11.48 -0.15 -9.89
C SER A 231 12.01 0.97 -9.01
N ARG A 232 13.09 0.67 -8.29
CA ARG A 232 13.83 1.62 -7.43
C ARG A 232 12.95 2.27 -6.37
N LEU A 233 12.16 1.44 -5.70
CA LEU A 233 11.29 1.87 -4.62
C LEU A 233 12.03 1.85 -3.27
N LYS A 234 11.60 2.73 -2.38
CA LYS A 234 11.87 2.64 -0.94
C LYS A 234 10.58 2.24 -0.24
N ILE A 235 10.54 1.04 0.31
CA ILE A 235 9.40 0.48 1.03
C ILE A 235 9.85 0.30 2.47
N THR A 236 9.58 1.26 3.34
CA THR A 236 10.19 1.30 4.67
C THR A 236 9.21 1.49 5.80
N ASP A 237 9.40 0.76 6.89
CA ASP A 237 8.65 0.98 8.15
C ASP A 237 7.12 0.90 8.00
N ASN A 238 6.63 0.13 7.02
CA ASN A 238 5.19 -0.10 6.84
C ASN A 238 4.70 -1.27 7.69
N VAL A 239 3.44 -1.24 8.09
CA VAL A 239 2.80 -2.28 8.88
C VAL A 239 1.63 -2.89 8.12
N SER A 240 1.65 -4.19 7.91
CA SER A 240 0.48 -4.99 7.50
C SER A 240 0.02 -5.80 8.71
N ASP A 241 -1.23 -5.58 9.15
CA ASP A 241 -1.80 -6.23 10.32
C ASP A 241 -3.12 -6.94 9.98
N GLY A 242 -3.07 -8.28 9.95
CA GLY A 242 -4.27 -9.09 9.70
C GLY A 242 -4.85 -8.93 8.29
N ASP A 243 -4.02 -8.59 7.30
CA ASP A 243 -4.42 -8.68 5.89
C ASP A 243 -4.67 -10.15 5.51
N ARG A 244 -5.49 -10.40 4.48
CA ARG A 244 -6.03 -11.74 4.21
C ARG A 244 -5.05 -12.63 3.45
N ASP A 245 -4.59 -12.18 2.29
CA ASP A 245 -3.85 -12.99 1.33
C ASP A 245 -2.35 -12.73 1.43
N HIS A 246 -1.97 -11.45 1.37
CA HIS A 246 -0.58 -11.03 1.32
C HIS A 246 -0.37 -9.79 2.19
N GLY A 247 0.67 -9.80 3.03
CA GLY A 247 1.09 -8.57 3.70
C GLY A 247 1.83 -7.65 2.74
N LEU A 248 2.91 -8.17 2.15
CA LEU A 248 3.68 -7.50 1.10
C LEU A 248 3.78 -8.39 -0.14
N LEU A 249 3.22 -7.93 -1.26
CA LEU A 249 3.32 -8.56 -2.57
C LEU A 249 4.31 -7.78 -3.43
N LEU A 250 5.37 -8.43 -3.88
CA LEU A 250 6.36 -7.92 -4.81
C LEU A 250 6.26 -8.70 -6.13
N ASN A 251 5.61 -8.11 -7.12
CA ASN A 251 5.40 -8.70 -8.44
C ASN A 251 6.08 -7.85 -9.52
N TYR A 252 7.19 -8.31 -10.11
CA TYR A 252 8.00 -7.44 -10.97
C TYR A 252 8.45 -6.13 -10.29
N ALA A 253 8.64 -6.16 -8.97
CA ALA A 253 9.25 -5.09 -8.21
C ALA A 253 10.78 -5.25 -8.26
N ASN A 254 11.51 -4.29 -8.83
CA ASN A 254 12.94 -4.48 -9.13
C ASN A 254 13.83 -3.39 -8.53
N GLY A 255 15.06 -3.76 -8.13
CA GLY A 255 16.07 -2.81 -7.68
C GLY A 255 15.64 -1.96 -6.47
N SER A 256 14.74 -2.48 -5.63
CA SER A 256 14.09 -1.73 -4.55
C SER A 256 14.71 -2.06 -3.19
N GLN A 257 14.54 -1.14 -2.25
CA GLN A 257 14.93 -1.28 -0.84
C GLN A 257 13.67 -1.51 -0.01
N ILE A 258 13.62 -2.64 0.68
CA ILE A 258 12.50 -3.08 1.52
C ILE A 258 13.06 -3.30 2.92
N SER A 259 12.81 -2.37 3.84
CA SER A 259 13.40 -2.46 5.17
C SER A 259 12.55 -1.94 6.31
N GLY A 260 12.70 -2.54 7.50
CA GLY A 260 11.95 -2.11 8.69
C GLY A 260 10.44 -2.39 8.63
N ASN A 261 9.94 -3.06 7.58
CA ASN A 261 8.51 -3.35 7.45
C ASN A 261 8.13 -4.49 8.39
N THR A 262 6.90 -4.44 8.87
CA THR A 262 6.34 -5.46 9.74
C THR A 262 5.08 -6.04 9.14
N VAL A 263 4.98 -7.37 9.11
CA VAL A 263 3.76 -8.08 8.73
C VAL A 263 3.37 -8.99 9.88
N HIS A 264 2.17 -8.76 10.41
CA HIS A 264 1.58 -9.52 11.51
C HIS A 264 0.39 -10.34 11.00
N GLY A 265 0.53 -11.65 11.11
CA GLY A 265 -0.55 -12.59 10.88
C GLY A 265 -1.47 -12.74 12.08
N ARG A 266 -2.75 -13.00 11.79
CA ARG A 266 -3.82 -13.28 12.76
C ARG A 266 -4.66 -14.45 12.29
N LEU A 267 -5.26 -15.15 13.25
CA LEU A 267 -6.39 -16.03 12.96
C LEU A 267 -7.61 -15.15 12.63
N GLN A 268 -8.28 -15.46 11.54
CA GLN A 268 -9.39 -14.69 10.99
C GLN A 268 -10.53 -15.60 10.57
N PRO A 269 -11.79 -15.13 10.56
CA PRO A 269 -12.93 -15.95 10.15
C PRO A 269 -12.79 -16.41 8.68
N GLU A 270 -13.05 -17.69 8.41
CA GLU A 270 -12.93 -18.29 7.07
C GLU A 270 -13.87 -17.64 6.04
N GLU A 271 -14.96 -17.00 6.49
CA GLU A 271 -15.90 -16.26 5.63
C GLU A 271 -15.20 -15.19 4.79
N ARG A 272 -14.07 -14.66 5.26
CA ARG A 272 -13.26 -13.71 4.48
C ARG A 272 -12.76 -14.29 3.14
N TRP A 273 -12.57 -15.61 3.05
CA TRP A 273 -12.14 -16.30 1.82
C TRP A 273 -13.31 -16.83 1.00
N THR A 274 -14.43 -17.21 1.63
CA THR A 274 -15.59 -17.78 0.91
C THR A 274 -16.52 -16.71 0.36
N LEU A 275 -16.64 -15.56 1.04
CA LEU A 275 -17.33 -14.37 0.53
C LEU A 275 -16.57 -13.68 -0.61
N ALA A 276 -15.38 -14.19 -0.97
CA ALA A 276 -14.65 -13.78 -2.17
C ALA A 276 -15.46 -14.00 -3.47
N GLY A 277 -16.56 -14.78 -3.44
CA GLY A 277 -17.56 -14.82 -4.53
C GLY A 277 -18.27 -13.49 -4.81
N THR A 278 -18.18 -12.50 -3.91
CA THR A 278 -18.58 -11.09 -4.12
C THR A 278 -17.37 -10.14 -4.22
N ARG A 279 -16.15 -10.66 -4.08
CA ARG A 279 -14.87 -9.94 -3.98
C ARG A 279 -13.74 -10.77 -4.65
N ALA A 280 -13.88 -10.97 -5.96
CA ALA A 280 -13.25 -12.01 -6.79
C ALA A 280 -11.73 -12.24 -6.65
N SER A 281 -11.30 -13.43 -7.10
CA SER A 281 -9.94 -13.71 -7.60
C SER A 281 -9.54 -12.67 -8.64
N ASP A 282 -8.41 -12.01 -8.39
CA ASP A 282 -8.00 -10.82 -9.12
C ASP A 282 -7.15 -11.17 -10.34
N PRO A 283 -7.56 -10.85 -11.58
CA PRO A 283 -6.78 -11.14 -12.78
C PRO A 283 -5.44 -10.38 -12.83
N GLU A 284 -5.26 -9.34 -12.01
CA GLU A 284 -3.98 -8.63 -11.91
C GLU A 284 -2.97 -9.37 -11.01
N MET A 285 -3.42 -10.32 -10.17
CA MET A 285 -2.53 -11.11 -9.31
C MET A 285 -1.78 -12.19 -10.09
N PRO A 286 -0.52 -12.50 -9.73
CA PRO A 286 0.19 -13.63 -10.33
C PRO A 286 -0.59 -14.94 -10.20
N PRO A 287 -0.56 -15.81 -11.22
CA PRO A 287 -1.17 -17.14 -11.09
C PRO A 287 -0.51 -17.91 -9.95
N GLU A 288 -1.30 -18.35 -8.97
CA GLU A 288 -0.81 -19.16 -7.86
C GLU A 288 -0.48 -20.56 -8.36
N ALA A 289 0.81 -20.91 -8.46
CA ALA A 289 1.27 -22.18 -9.02
C ALA A 289 0.99 -23.43 -8.14
N ASP A 290 0.25 -23.31 -7.04
CA ASP A 290 -0.09 -24.41 -6.13
C ASP A 290 -1.17 -23.97 -5.13
N SER A 291 -2.37 -23.67 -5.61
CA SER A 291 -3.57 -23.57 -4.78
C SER A 291 -4.29 -24.93 -4.76
N SER A 292 -3.59 -25.98 -4.29
CA SER A 292 -4.25 -27.18 -3.78
C SER A 292 -4.92 -26.86 -2.42
N VAL A 293 -5.78 -25.84 -2.40
CA VAL A 293 -6.70 -25.59 -1.30
C VAL A 293 -7.91 -26.47 -1.60
N PRO A 294 -8.24 -27.45 -0.74
CA PRO A 294 -9.46 -28.23 -0.94
C PRO A 294 -10.63 -27.25 -1.01
N THR A 295 -11.49 -27.40 -2.02
CA THR A 295 -12.82 -26.79 -2.00
C THR A 295 -13.56 -27.41 -0.82
N ALA A 296 -13.45 -26.77 0.35
CA ALA A 296 -14.17 -27.19 1.54
C ALA A 296 -15.66 -26.97 1.27
N ASN A 297 -16.43 -28.05 1.42
CA ASN A 297 -17.88 -27.99 1.44
C ASN A 297 -18.33 -26.94 2.47
N ALA A 298 -19.35 -26.18 2.09
CA ALA A 298 -20.00 -25.18 2.93
C ALA A 298 -20.45 -25.76 4.28
N ALA A 299 -20.40 -24.89 5.30
CA ALA A 299 -20.87 -25.04 6.67
C ALA A 299 -19.86 -25.62 7.69
N SER A 300 -18.93 -24.77 8.13
CA SER A 300 -18.56 -24.74 9.54
C SER A 300 -18.52 -23.28 10.02
N SER A 301 -19.56 -22.86 10.74
CA SER A 301 -19.58 -21.57 11.42
C SER A 301 -18.55 -21.62 12.56
N GLY A 302 -17.46 -20.86 12.43
CA GLY A 302 -16.40 -20.79 13.45
C GLY A 302 -15.03 -21.35 13.04
N SER A 303 -14.84 -21.73 11.78
CA SER A 303 -13.50 -22.06 11.26
C SER A 303 -12.66 -20.79 11.09
N MET A 304 -11.43 -20.83 11.60
CA MET A 304 -10.48 -19.72 11.57
C MET A 304 -9.29 -20.08 10.67
N ARG A 305 -8.87 -19.14 9.82
CA ARG A 305 -7.71 -19.28 8.94
C ARG A 305 -6.69 -18.20 9.25
N LEU A 306 -5.39 -18.57 9.17
CA LEU A 306 -4.30 -17.59 9.31
C LEU A 306 -4.24 -16.69 8.07
N GLY A 307 -4.27 -15.37 8.30
CA GLY A 307 -4.00 -14.34 7.31
C GLY A 307 -2.97 -13.32 7.84
N PRO A 308 -2.01 -12.84 7.03
CA PRO A 308 -1.95 -13.12 5.60
C PRO A 308 -1.45 -14.54 5.32
N GLU A 309 -1.95 -15.14 4.24
CA GLU A 309 -1.46 -16.44 3.79
C GLU A 309 0.04 -16.41 3.54
N LYS A 310 0.55 -15.29 3.02
CA LYS A 310 1.97 -15.05 2.80
C LYS A 310 2.34 -13.70 3.39
N CYS A 311 3.25 -13.70 4.36
CA CYS A 311 3.77 -12.46 4.94
C CYS A 311 4.40 -11.59 3.85
N VAL A 312 5.33 -12.19 3.08
CA VAL A 312 5.85 -11.60 1.84
C VAL A 312 5.80 -12.60 0.68
N PHE A 313 5.34 -12.14 -0.47
CA PHE A 313 5.35 -12.91 -1.72
C PHE A 313 6.21 -12.20 -2.77
N VAL A 314 7.24 -12.90 -3.23
CA VAL A 314 8.25 -12.40 -4.17
C VAL A 314 8.11 -13.19 -5.47
N TYR A 315 7.57 -12.52 -6.49
CA TYR A 315 7.28 -13.08 -7.81
C TYR A 315 7.95 -12.25 -8.90
N ASN A 316 8.89 -12.86 -9.63
CA ASN A 316 9.69 -12.22 -10.66
C ASN A 316 10.23 -10.83 -10.27
N ALA A 317 10.62 -10.68 -9.01
CA ALA A 317 11.07 -9.44 -8.43
C ALA A 317 12.58 -9.57 -8.18
N ASN A 318 13.38 -8.72 -8.81
CA ASN A 318 14.83 -8.94 -8.97
C ASN A 318 15.66 -7.81 -8.36
N LYS A 319 16.87 -8.15 -7.91
CA LYS A 319 17.88 -7.19 -7.44
C LYS A 319 17.40 -6.30 -6.28
N ASN A 320 16.47 -6.79 -5.46
CA ASN A 320 15.99 -6.06 -4.30
C ASN A 320 16.89 -6.31 -3.07
N ARG A 321 16.89 -5.37 -2.15
CA ARG A 321 17.49 -5.50 -0.82
C ARG A 321 16.36 -5.55 0.20
N VAL A 322 16.19 -6.70 0.84
CA VAL A 322 15.16 -6.97 1.85
C VAL A 322 15.87 -7.15 3.19
N THR A 323 15.85 -6.13 4.04
CA THR A 323 16.64 -6.12 5.28
C THR A 323 15.87 -5.62 6.48
N ASP A 324 16.10 -6.23 7.65
CA ASP A 324 15.55 -5.75 8.92
C ASP A 324 14.01 -5.65 8.93
N ASN A 325 13.33 -6.53 8.18
CA ASN A 325 11.87 -6.67 8.21
C ASN A 325 11.46 -7.73 9.24
N PHE A 326 10.23 -7.63 9.75
CA PHE A 326 9.67 -8.54 10.74
C PHE A 326 8.43 -9.24 10.17
N PHE A 327 8.52 -10.53 9.89
CA PHE A 327 7.46 -11.34 9.29
C PHE A 327 6.98 -12.38 10.30
N GLU A 328 5.80 -12.16 10.87
CA GLU A 328 5.31 -12.90 12.03
C GLU A 328 3.93 -13.52 11.82
N GLY A 329 3.75 -14.76 12.28
CA GLY A 329 2.42 -15.36 12.45
C GLY A 329 1.66 -15.67 11.15
N CYS A 330 2.34 -15.68 10.00
CA CYS A 330 1.73 -15.96 8.70
C CYS A 330 1.68 -17.46 8.39
N ALA A 331 0.84 -17.87 7.43
CA ALA A 331 0.86 -19.27 6.98
C ALA A 331 2.17 -19.61 6.24
N ILE A 332 2.73 -18.65 5.50
CA ILE A 332 4.07 -18.69 4.91
C ILE A 332 4.79 -17.36 5.25
N GLY A 333 5.99 -17.42 5.82
CA GLY A 333 6.79 -16.23 6.12
C GLY A 333 7.24 -15.51 4.84
N ILE A 334 7.92 -16.24 3.95
CA ILE A 334 8.28 -15.76 2.62
C ILE A 334 8.01 -16.83 1.56
N HIS A 335 7.27 -16.46 0.52
CA HIS A 335 7.15 -17.26 -0.69
C HIS A 335 7.95 -16.60 -1.82
N PHE A 336 8.92 -17.33 -2.37
CA PHE A 336 9.88 -16.83 -3.33
C PHE A 336 9.85 -17.70 -4.59
N THR A 337 9.49 -17.14 -5.74
CA THR A 337 9.24 -17.91 -6.97
C THR A 337 9.53 -17.11 -8.25
N ALA A 338 9.30 -17.75 -9.40
CA ALA A 338 9.30 -17.16 -10.74
C ALA A 338 10.59 -16.42 -11.11
N GLY A 339 11.76 -17.00 -10.78
CA GLY A 339 13.05 -16.47 -11.22
C GLY A 339 13.43 -15.13 -10.59
N SER A 340 13.00 -14.88 -9.34
CA SER A 340 13.35 -13.68 -8.56
C SER A 340 14.84 -13.64 -8.20
N GLU A 341 15.69 -13.19 -9.12
CA GLU A 341 17.14 -13.30 -9.04
C GLU A 341 17.84 -12.04 -8.48
N GLY A 342 19.04 -12.25 -7.90
CA GLY A 342 19.91 -11.17 -7.44
C GLY A 342 19.42 -10.42 -6.21
N ASN A 343 18.39 -10.92 -5.53
CA ASN A 343 17.89 -10.35 -4.29
C ASN A 343 18.86 -10.62 -3.12
N ARG A 344 18.98 -9.67 -2.21
CA ARG A 344 19.74 -9.80 -0.95
C ARG A 344 18.76 -9.79 0.22
N LEU A 345 18.80 -10.85 1.02
CA LEU A 345 17.91 -11.04 2.16
C LEU A 345 18.77 -11.29 3.41
N ALA A 346 18.85 -10.29 4.29
CA ALA A 346 19.66 -10.37 5.50
C ALA A 346 19.06 -9.52 6.61
N GLY A 347 19.22 -9.93 7.87
CA GLY A 347 18.74 -9.20 9.03
C GLY A 347 17.25 -9.24 9.27
N ASN A 348 16.48 -10.01 8.51
CA ASN A 348 15.03 -10.13 8.70
C ASN A 348 14.70 -11.07 9.85
N ALA A 349 13.50 -10.95 10.42
CA ALA A 349 12.96 -11.86 11.42
C ALA A 349 11.81 -12.66 10.84
N PHE A 350 11.90 -13.98 10.88
CA PHE A 350 10.83 -14.91 10.52
C PHE A 350 10.34 -15.63 11.78
N VAL A 351 9.22 -15.18 12.32
CA VAL A 351 8.78 -15.52 13.68
C VAL A 351 7.42 -16.20 13.66
N GLN A 352 7.35 -17.42 14.19
CA GLN A 352 6.10 -18.17 14.38
C GLN A 352 5.24 -18.29 13.12
N ASN A 353 5.86 -18.27 11.94
CA ASN A 353 5.15 -18.60 10.71
C ASN A 353 4.92 -20.12 10.65
N ARG A 354 3.79 -20.55 10.09
CA ARG A 354 3.52 -22.00 9.97
C ARG A 354 4.58 -22.69 9.11
N ASN A 355 5.01 -22.03 8.03
CA ASN A 355 6.17 -22.39 7.22
C ASN A 355 7.02 -21.13 7.05
N GLN A 356 8.30 -21.14 7.44
CA GLN A 356 9.13 -19.93 7.32
C GLN A 356 9.37 -19.54 5.87
N VAL A 357 9.75 -20.50 5.02
CA VAL A 357 10.14 -20.26 3.63
C VAL A 357 9.43 -21.25 2.70
N LYS A 358 8.86 -20.74 1.60
CA LYS A 358 8.51 -21.53 0.40
C LYS A 358 9.36 -20.99 -0.73
N TYR A 359 10.45 -21.68 -1.09
CA TYR A 359 11.30 -21.30 -2.22
C TYR A 359 11.10 -22.26 -3.39
N VAL A 360 10.78 -21.70 -4.55
CA VAL A 360 10.56 -22.42 -5.80
C VAL A 360 11.63 -21.96 -6.79
N GLY A 361 12.71 -22.73 -6.86
CA GLY A 361 13.84 -22.48 -7.76
C GLY A 361 14.80 -23.67 -7.78
N THR A 362 15.70 -23.67 -8.76
CA THR A 362 16.68 -24.75 -8.97
C THR A 362 18.09 -24.40 -8.48
N ARG A 363 18.31 -23.17 -8.01
CA ARG A 363 19.63 -22.70 -7.55
C ARG A 363 19.74 -22.71 -6.02
N HIS A 364 20.97 -22.83 -5.54
CA HIS A 364 21.28 -22.52 -4.14
C HIS A 364 21.46 -21.03 -3.95
N VAL A 365 20.82 -20.48 -2.92
CA VAL A 365 20.93 -19.07 -2.54
C VAL A 365 21.30 -18.99 -1.06
N ASP A 366 22.31 -18.19 -0.76
CA ASP A 366 22.66 -17.83 0.62
C ASP A 366 21.93 -16.54 0.98
N TRP A 367 21.14 -16.58 2.05
CA TRP A 367 20.43 -15.45 2.63
C TRP A 367 21.19 -14.91 3.85
N SER A 368 22.46 -14.62 3.62
CA SER A 368 23.30 -13.83 4.50
C SER A 368 24.12 -12.86 3.67
N GLU A 369 24.51 -11.73 4.27
CA GLU A 369 25.37 -10.73 3.62
C GLU A 369 26.35 -10.17 4.65
N GLY A 370 27.64 -10.19 4.32
CA GLY A 370 28.68 -9.60 5.17
C GLY A 370 28.79 -10.26 6.56
N GLY A 371 28.61 -11.57 6.65
CA GLY A 371 28.63 -12.31 7.91
C GLY A 371 27.36 -12.17 8.75
N ARG A 372 26.28 -11.62 8.19
CA ARG A 372 25.00 -11.43 8.89
C ARG A 372 23.84 -12.05 8.12
N GLY A 373 23.15 -13.00 8.73
CA GLY A 373 21.96 -13.67 8.22
C GLY A 373 20.65 -13.13 8.78
N ASN A 374 19.63 -13.97 8.83
CA ASN A 374 18.28 -13.67 9.33
C ASN A 374 18.02 -14.42 10.64
N TYR A 375 17.03 -13.96 11.40
CA TYR A 375 16.51 -14.66 12.57
C TYR A 375 15.36 -15.59 12.18
N TRP A 376 15.39 -16.81 12.71
CA TRP A 376 14.41 -17.87 12.43
C TRP A 376 13.95 -18.49 13.75
N SER A 377 12.66 -18.32 14.10
CA SER A 377 12.16 -18.75 15.41
C SER A 377 12.14 -20.27 15.63
N ASP A 378 12.31 -21.06 14.57
CA ASP A 378 12.33 -22.52 14.55
C ASP A 378 13.72 -23.09 14.27
N ASN A 379 14.76 -22.25 14.26
CA ASN A 379 16.14 -22.69 14.13
C ASN A 379 16.70 -23.11 15.51
N PRO A 380 17.02 -24.40 15.74
CA PRO A 380 17.62 -24.87 16.98
C PRO A 380 19.14 -24.63 16.99
N ALA A 381 19.56 -23.38 16.80
CA ALA A 381 20.97 -23.01 16.80
C ALA A 381 21.53 -22.83 18.21
N PHE A 382 22.85 -22.97 18.31
CA PHE A 382 23.66 -22.63 19.47
C PHE A 382 24.71 -21.60 19.02
N ASP A 383 25.13 -20.79 19.97
CA ASP A 383 26.14 -19.74 19.81
C ASP A 383 27.11 -19.93 20.99
N LEU A 384 28.18 -20.69 20.74
CA LEU A 384 29.15 -21.06 21.76
C LEU A 384 30.21 -19.98 22.00
N ASP A 385 30.47 -19.13 21.02
CA ASP A 385 31.46 -18.05 21.11
C ASP A 385 30.86 -16.71 21.56
N GLY A 386 29.53 -16.60 21.58
CA GLY A 386 28.77 -15.49 22.13
C GLY A 386 28.69 -14.28 21.20
N ASP A 387 28.88 -14.45 19.90
CA ASP A 387 28.90 -13.36 18.92
C ASP A 387 27.49 -12.93 18.42
N GLY A 388 26.45 -13.66 18.82
CA GLY A 388 25.05 -13.42 18.44
C GLY A 388 24.64 -14.07 17.11
N ILE A 389 25.51 -14.87 16.50
CA ILE A 389 25.30 -15.65 15.28
C ILE A 389 25.33 -17.14 15.65
N GLY A 390 24.48 -17.95 15.02
CA GLY A 390 24.48 -19.39 15.24
C GLY A 390 25.69 -20.05 14.59
N ASP A 391 26.35 -20.95 15.33
CA ASP A 391 27.54 -21.69 14.90
C ASP A 391 27.31 -22.59 13.67
N ASN A 392 26.05 -22.93 13.38
CA ASN A 392 25.66 -23.82 12.29
C ASN A 392 24.76 -23.11 11.27
N PRO A 393 24.99 -23.30 9.96
CA PRO A 393 24.09 -22.82 8.91
C PRO A 393 22.67 -23.39 9.04
N TYR A 394 21.68 -22.54 8.80
CA TYR A 394 20.26 -22.92 8.79
C TYR A 394 19.74 -23.14 7.36
N ARG A 395 18.84 -24.12 7.18
CA ARG A 395 18.31 -24.53 5.87
C ARG A 395 16.78 -24.66 5.94
N PRO A 396 16.02 -23.58 5.67
CA PRO A 396 14.56 -23.54 5.86
C PRO A 396 13.72 -24.22 4.76
N ASN A 397 14.34 -24.84 3.76
CA ASN A 397 13.64 -25.49 2.64
C ASN A 397 14.48 -26.62 2.03
N ASP A 398 14.84 -27.61 2.85
CA ASP A 398 15.49 -28.83 2.35
C ASP A 398 14.49 -29.90 1.87
N LEU A 399 14.98 -31.08 1.47
CA LEU A 399 14.09 -32.17 1.01
C LEU A 399 13.12 -32.63 2.10
N ILE A 400 13.52 -32.59 3.38
CA ILE A 400 12.64 -32.94 4.48
C ILE A 400 11.53 -31.91 4.58
N ASP A 401 11.86 -30.62 4.44
CA ASP A 401 10.85 -29.56 4.48
C ASP A 401 9.83 -29.70 3.33
N LYS A 402 10.26 -30.13 2.12
CA LYS A 402 9.34 -30.46 1.02
C LYS A 402 8.42 -31.64 1.36
N VAL A 403 8.91 -32.65 2.08
CA VAL A 403 8.09 -33.77 2.57
C VAL A 403 7.14 -33.31 3.68
N LEU A 404 7.58 -32.42 4.58
CA LEU A 404 6.74 -31.83 5.62
C LEU A 404 5.62 -30.97 5.04
N TRP A 405 5.80 -30.41 3.83
CA TRP A 405 4.73 -29.71 3.14
C TRP A 405 3.63 -30.65 2.63
N THR A 406 4.01 -31.80 2.05
CA THR A 406 3.04 -32.80 1.58
C THR A 406 2.42 -33.59 2.73
N SER A 407 3.09 -33.67 3.88
CA SER A 407 2.62 -34.36 5.08
C SER A 407 2.90 -33.55 6.36
N PRO A 408 2.07 -32.53 6.69
CA PRO A 408 2.29 -31.67 7.86
C PRO A 408 2.32 -32.41 9.21
N GLN A 409 1.64 -33.56 9.30
CA GLN A 409 1.60 -34.42 10.49
C GLN A 409 2.98 -34.97 10.86
N ALA A 410 3.91 -35.07 9.89
CA ALA A 410 5.26 -35.55 10.12
C ALA A 410 6.16 -34.54 10.87
N LYS A 411 5.67 -33.32 11.18
CA LYS A 411 6.41 -32.33 11.98
C LYS A 411 6.84 -32.85 13.35
N VAL A 412 6.11 -33.82 13.92
CA VAL A 412 6.46 -34.48 15.19
C VAL A 412 7.81 -35.22 15.11
N LEU A 413 8.25 -35.60 13.89
CA LEU A 413 9.47 -36.35 13.65
C LEU A 413 10.68 -35.48 13.32
N VAL A 414 10.54 -34.15 13.29
CA VAL A 414 11.61 -33.22 12.87
C VAL A 414 12.87 -33.35 13.74
N SER A 415 12.70 -33.62 15.03
CA SER A 415 13.79 -33.84 15.98
C SER A 415 14.27 -35.29 16.04
N SER A 416 13.70 -36.21 15.25
CA SER A 416 14.06 -37.63 15.29
C SER A 416 15.48 -37.89 14.76
N PRO A 417 16.19 -38.91 15.28
CA PRO A 417 17.53 -39.26 14.78
C PRO A 417 17.57 -39.55 13.27
N ALA A 418 16.50 -40.12 12.70
CA ALA A 418 16.42 -40.39 11.26
C ALA A 418 16.43 -39.09 10.43
N VAL A 419 15.68 -38.07 10.85
CA VAL A 419 15.68 -36.75 10.19
C VAL A 419 17.03 -36.07 10.36
N GLN A 420 17.66 -36.16 11.53
CA GLN A 420 19.00 -35.60 11.76
C GLN A 420 20.06 -36.26 10.86
N VAL A 421 20.04 -37.59 10.68
CA VAL A 421 20.95 -38.31 9.77
C VAL A 421 20.76 -37.87 8.32
N ILE A 422 19.50 -37.69 7.88
CA ILE A 422 19.22 -37.19 6.52
C ILE A 422 19.77 -35.76 6.36
N ARG A 423 19.52 -34.86 7.31
CA ARG A 423 20.05 -33.48 7.26
C ARG A 423 21.58 -33.44 7.30
N TRP A 424 22.23 -34.31 8.08
CA TRP A 424 23.68 -34.47 8.08
C TRP A 424 24.20 -34.93 6.71
N ALA A 425 23.59 -35.97 6.11
CA ALA A 425 23.97 -36.46 4.79
C ALA A 425 23.79 -35.37 3.71
N GLN A 426 22.71 -34.58 3.80
CA GLN A 426 22.48 -33.43 2.92
C GLN A 426 23.55 -32.33 3.06
N ALA A 427 24.05 -32.10 4.28
CA ALA A 427 25.14 -31.16 4.52
C ALA A 427 26.48 -31.66 3.93
N GLN A 428 26.74 -32.97 3.96
CA GLN A 428 27.95 -33.57 3.40
C GLN A 428 27.93 -33.70 1.87
N PHE A 429 26.75 -33.83 1.26
CA PHE A 429 26.59 -34.01 -0.20
C PHE A 429 25.66 -32.97 -0.86
N PRO A 430 25.98 -31.67 -0.83
CA PRO A 430 25.08 -30.61 -1.34
C PRO A 430 24.79 -30.72 -2.84
N VAL A 431 25.74 -31.25 -3.63
CA VAL A 431 25.65 -31.40 -5.09
C VAL A 431 24.47 -32.26 -5.56
N LEU A 432 23.93 -33.12 -4.68
CA LEU A 432 22.85 -34.06 -5.02
C LEU A 432 21.45 -33.50 -4.73
N LEU A 433 21.34 -32.25 -4.24
CA LEU A 433 20.06 -31.65 -3.85
C LEU A 433 19.52 -30.71 -4.92
N PRO A 434 18.20 -30.69 -5.17
CA PRO A 434 17.59 -29.59 -5.91
C PRO A 434 17.81 -28.30 -5.12
N GLY A 435 18.05 -27.19 -5.82
CA GLY A 435 18.36 -25.89 -5.21
C GLY A 435 17.45 -25.49 -4.04
N GLY A 436 17.95 -24.62 -3.18
CA GLY A 436 17.31 -24.25 -1.94
C GLY A 436 17.99 -23.08 -1.24
N VAL A 437 17.37 -22.66 -0.14
CA VAL A 437 17.83 -21.54 0.68
C VAL A 437 18.75 -22.05 1.78
N VAL A 438 19.85 -21.33 1.99
CA VAL A 438 20.75 -21.51 3.13
C VAL A 438 20.90 -20.15 3.79
N ASP A 439 20.98 -20.12 5.10
CA ASP A 439 21.44 -18.97 5.86
C ASP A 439 22.72 -19.39 6.58
N SER A 440 23.87 -18.91 6.12
CA SER A 440 25.17 -19.30 6.68
C SER A 440 25.52 -18.60 7.99
N HIS A 441 24.81 -17.53 8.35
CA HIS A 441 25.07 -16.74 9.57
C HIS A 441 23.75 -16.40 10.28
N PRO A 442 22.96 -17.41 10.68
CA PRO A 442 21.64 -17.17 11.25
C PRO A 442 21.77 -16.39 12.57
N LEU A 443 20.91 -15.39 12.77
CA LEU A 443 20.91 -14.57 13.97
C LEU A 443 20.32 -15.34 15.17
N MET A 444 20.90 -15.14 16.36
CA MET A 444 20.39 -15.73 17.61
C MET A 444 19.23 -14.95 18.23
N ALA A 445 19.08 -13.67 17.87
CA ALA A 445 17.99 -12.81 18.32
C ALA A 445 17.37 -12.07 17.14
N PRO A 446 16.05 -11.78 17.18
CA PRO A 446 15.42 -10.98 16.16
C PRO A 446 15.96 -9.54 16.18
N PRO A 447 16.01 -8.84 15.03
CA PRO A 447 16.24 -7.40 15.00
C PRO A 447 15.20 -6.68 15.87
N ALA A 448 15.59 -5.53 16.44
CA ALA A 448 14.70 -4.72 17.25
C ALA A 448 13.45 -4.34 16.44
N ARG A 449 12.25 -4.64 16.96
CA ARG A 449 11.01 -4.09 16.42
C ARG A 449 11.05 -2.58 16.60
N ARG A 450 10.94 -1.81 15.51
CA ARG A 450 10.64 -0.38 15.65
C ARG A 450 9.23 -0.27 16.22
N ALA A 451 9.10 0.45 17.33
CA ALA A 451 7.82 0.59 18.03
C ALA A 451 6.74 1.10 17.05
N THR A 452 5.66 0.32 16.89
CA THR A 452 4.48 0.78 16.18
C THR A 452 3.86 1.91 17.01
N LEU A 453 3.74 3.10 16.42
CA LEU A 453 2.92 4.15 17.02
C LEU A 453 1.47 3.64 17.03
N PRO A 454 0.75 3.74 18.16
CA PRO A 454 -0.60 3.21 18.31
C PRO A 454 -1.64 3.81 17.34
#